data_AF-A0A6L8EUU0-F1
#
_entry.id   AF-A0A6L8EUU0-F1
#
_cell.length_a   1.000
_cell.length_b   1.000
_cell.length_c   1.000
_cell.angle_alpha   90.00
_cell.angle_beta   90.00
_cell.angle_gamma   90.00
#
_symmetry.space_group_name_H-M   'P 1'
#
loop_
_entity.id
_entity.type
_entity.pdbx_description
1 polymer ?
#
loop_
_entity_poly.entity_id
_entity_poly.type
_entity_poly.pdbx_seq_one_letter_code
_entity_poly.pdbx_strand_id
1 'polypeptide(L)'
;MPNPKTKPYTKTLKATMHRKSKILSEAQALWEVGMTETAQPLWLSAANYEEYIPPMLDVLGRELEGAIHRISAASCYEKAGDPSRAVNLYRAALSGPLREDTRQEVENMLRACLVVLGEQPTKITSSTQIGNISSL
;
A
#
# COMPACT_ATOMS: atom_id res chain seq x y z
N MET A 1 -23.97 -1.19 19.50
CA MET A 1 -24.70 -1.79 18.37
C MET A 1 -23.87 -2.95 17.83
N PRO A 2 -24.44 -4.16 17.64
CA PRO A 2 -23.66 -5.29 17.16
C PRO A 2 -23.34 -5.11 15.67
N ASN A 3 -22.05 -5.03 15.34
CA ASN A 3 -21.54 -4.86 13.97
C ASN A 3 -21.93 -6.11 13.13
N PRO A 4 -22.57 -5.99 11.96
CA PRO A 4 -23.02 -7.14 11.18
C PRO A 4 -21.85 -8.06 10.80
N LYS A 5 -21.79 -9.21 11.49
CA LYS A 5 -21.04 -10.45 11.22
C LYS A 5 -20.07 -10.33 10.03
N THR A 6 -18.84 -9.90 10.30
CA THR A 6 -17.75 -9.96 9.31
C THR A 6 -17.65 -11.39 8.76
N LYS A 7 -17.70 -11.54 7.43
CA LYS A 7 -17.61 -12.86 6.79
C LYS A 7 -16.31 -13.56 7.22
N PRO A 8 -16.34 -14.88 7.44
CA PRO A 8 -15.14 -15.63 7.79
C PRO A 8 -14.15 -15.59 6.62
N TYR A 9 -12.85 -15.63 6.92
CA TYR A 9 -11.84 -15.75 5.88
C TYR A 9 -11.98 -17.07 5.14
N THR A 10 -11.82 -17.01 3.82
CA THR A 10 -11.76 -18.20 2.97
C THR A 10 -10.50 -19.01 3.28
N LYS A 11 -10.52 -20.32 3.00
CA LYS A 11 -9.34 -21.18 3.17
C LYS A 11 -8.16 -20.66 2.35
N THR A 12 -8.43 -20.20 1.14
CA THR A 12 -7.43 -19.59 0.25
C THR A 12 -6.81 -18.34 0.87
N LEU A 13 -7.62 -17.42 1.38
CA LEU A 13 -7.11 -16.20 2.02
C LEU A 13 -6.22 -16.53 3.23
N LYS A 14 -6.65 -17.47 4.09
CA LYS A 14 -5.84 -17.92 5.23
C LYS A 14 -4.50 -18.52 4.79
N ALA A 15 -4.51 -19.38 3.76
CA ALA A 15 -3.31 -20.00 3.23
C ALA A 15 -2.35 -18.95 2.63
N THR A 16 -2.89 -17.98 1.90
CA THR A 16 -2.14 -16.85 1.35
C THR A 16 -1.49 -16.02 2.46
N MET A 17 -2.26 -15.64 3.49
CA MET A 17 -1.76 -14.89 4.65
C MET A 17 -0.66 -15.65 5.40
N HIS A 18 -0.81 -16.96 5.56
CA HIS A 18 0.22 -17.79 6.19
C HIS A 18 1.50 -17.83 5.35
N ARG A 19 1.38 -18.08 4.04
CA ARG A 19 2.53 -18.19 3.15
C ARG A 19 3.30 -16.87 3.06
N LYS A 20 2.60 -15.74 2.96
CA LYS A 20 3.27 -14.42 2.95
C LYS A 20 4.00 -14.13 4.25
N SER A 21 3.46 -14.54 5.40
CA SER A 21 4.08 -14.28 6.71
C SER A 21 5.44 -14.95 6.78
N LYS A 22 5.57 -16.18 6.27
CA LYS A 22 6.85 -16.89 6.21
C LYS A 22 7.87 -16.12 5.36
N ILE A 23 7.48 -15.74 4.14
CA ILE A 23 8.36 -15.06 3.18
C ILE A 23 8.79 -13.69 3.71
N LEU A 24 7.86 -12.94 4.30
CA LEU A 24 8.13 -11.61 4.83
C LEU A 24 9.10 -11.67 6.03
N SER A 25 8.93 -12.66 6.92
CA SER A 25 9.88 -12.89 8.02
C SER A 25 11.27 -13.27 7.52
N GLU A 26 11.38 -14.09 6.49
CA GLU A 26 12.66 -14.49 5.89
C GLU A 26 13.34 -13.31 5.17
N ALA A 27 12.59 -12.54 4.39
CA ALA A 27 13.07 -11.32 3.74
C ALA A 27 13.59 -10.30 4.75
N GLN A 28 12.85 -10.11 5.86
CA GLN A 28 13.22 -9.20 6.93
C GLN A 28 14.50 -9.65 7.64
N ALA A 29 14.62 -10.95 7.97
CA ALA A 29 15.83 -11.48 8.61
C ALA A 29 17.08 -11.29 7.74
N LEU A 30 16.98 -11.59 6.44
CA LEU A 30 18.08 -11.39 5.49
C LEU A 30 18.46 -9.90 5.34
N TRP A 31 17.46 -9.02 5.29
CA TRP A 31 17.67 -7.59 5.22
C TRP A 31 18.40 -7.05 6.47
N GLU A 32 18.01 -7.49 7.66
CA GLU A 32 18.59 -7.07 8.94
C GLU A 32 20.07 -7.49 9.08
N VAL A 33 20.45 -8.64 8.51
CA VAL A 33 21.86 -9.08 8.50
C VAL A 33 22.66 -8.55 7.30
N GLY A 34 22.09 -7.60 6.53
CA GLY A 34 22.76 -6.93 5.42
C GLY A 34 22.80 -7.72 4.11
N MET A 35 22.10 -8.86 4.02
CA MET A 35 21.99 -9.67 2.78
C MET A 35 20.91 -9.12 1.84
N THR A 36 21.02 -7.84 1.47
CA THR A 36 19.98 -7.11 0.72
C THR A 36 19.69 -7.71 -0.65
N GLU A 37 20.71 -8.15 -1.39
CA GLU A 37 20.55 -8.80 -2.70
C GLU A 37 19.78 -10.13 -2.60
N THR A 38 20.01 -10.89 -1.53
CA THR A 38 19.27 -12.14 -1.28
C THR A 38 17.86 -11.88 -0.77
N ALA A 39 17.66 -10.80 -0.01
CA ALA A 39 16.35 -10.39 0.49
C ALA A 39 15.44 -9.84 -0.62
N GLN A 40 16.00 -9.17 -1.64
CA GLN A 40 15.24 -8.51 -2.71
C GLN A 40 14.19 -9.40 -3.40
N PRO A 41 14.50 -10.62 -3.89
CA PRO A 41 13.49 -11.49 -4.49
C PRO A 41 12.43 -11.96 -3.50
N LEU A 42 12.76 -12.08 -2.21
CA LEU A 42 11.78 -12.41 -1.18
C LEU A 42 10.85 -11.23 -0.89
N TRP A 43 11.37 -10.01 -0.90
CA TRP A 43 10.55 -8.80 -0.82
C TRP A 43 9.57 -8.71 -1.99
N LEU A 44 10.02 -8.98 -3.21
CA LEU A 44 9.15 -9.04 -4.39
C LEU A 44 8.07 -10.12 -4.24
N SER A 45 8.44 -11.30 -3.76
CA SER A 45 7.50 -12.41 -3.52
C SER A 45 6.46 -12.05 -2.46
N ALA A 46 6.89 -11.46 -1.34
CA ALA A 46 5.99 -10.97 -0.29
C ALA A 46 5.05 -9.88 -0.83
N ALA A 47 5.56 -8.93 -1.61
CA ALA A 47 4.78 -7.85 -2.21
C ALA A 47 3.62 -8.39 -3.07
N ASN A 48 3.90 -9.39 -3.91
CA ASN A 48 2.86 -10.01 -4.76
C ASN A 48 1.74 -10.65 -3.93
N TYR A 49 2.06 -11.33 -2.83
CA TYR A 49 1.03 -11.87 -1.95
C TYR A 49 0.26 -10.77 -1.21
N GLU A 50 0.95 -9.76 -0.71
CA GLU A 50 0.34 -8.61 -0.02
C GLU A 50 -0.60 -7.84 -0.94
N GLU A 51 -0.28 -7.72 -2.23
CA GLU A 51 -1.13 -7.07 -3.23
C GLU A 51 -2.33 -7.93 -3.67
N TYR A 52 -2.19 -9.26 -3.61
CA TYR A 52 -3.26 -10.20 -3.95
C TYR A 52 -4.34 -10.34 -2.87
N ILE A 53 -4.00 -10.05 -1.61
CA ILE A 53 -4.93 -10.16 -0.46
C ILE A 53 -6.05 -9.10 -0.46
N PRO A 54 -5.80 -7.80 -0.70
CA PRO A 54 -6.80 -6.74 -0.56
C PRO A 54 -8.10 -6.97 -1.35
N PRO A 55 -8.08 -7.37 -2.64
CA PRO A 55 -9.32 -7.66 -3.37
C PRO A 55 -10.18 -8.73 -2.69
N MET A 56 -9.56 -9.74 -2.05
CA MET A 56 -10.28 -10.77 -1.31
C MET A 56 -10.90 -10.23 -0.02
N LEU A 57 -10.23 -9.29 0.65
CA LEU A 57 -10.71 -8.65 1.88
C LEU A 57 -11.84 -7.65 1.59
N ASP A 58 -11.75 -6.91 0.49
CA ASP A 58 -12.78 -5.95 0.07
C ASP A 58 -14.13 -6.67 -0.15
N VAL A 59 -14.12 -7.86 -0.79
CA VAL A 59 -15.33 -8.70 -0.96
C VAL A 59 -15.92 -9.19 0.38
N LEU A 60 -15.11 -9.25 1.43
CA LEU A 60 -15.53 -9.62 2.79
C LEU A 60 -15.97 -8.42 3.64
N GLY A 61 -15.93 -7.19 3.09
CA GLY A 61 -16.23 -5.95 3.83
C GLY A 61 -15.16 -5.61 4.86
N ARG A 62 -13.89 -5.88 4.55
CA ARG A 62 -12.74 -5.64 5.41
C ARG A 62 -11.79 -4.63 4.77
N GLU A 63 -12.32 -3.51 4.30
CA GLU A 63 -11.55 -2.53 3.53
C GLU A 63 -10.39 -1.92 4.34
N LEU A 64 -10.54 -1.77 5.66
CA LEU A 64 -9.45 -1.32 6.53
C LEU A 64 -8.27 -2.31 6.52
N GLU A 65 -8.55 -3.62 6.65
CA GLU A 65 -7.51 -4.65 6.54
C GLU A 65 -6.91 -4.64 5.13
N GLY A 66 -7.76 -4.52 4.09
CA GLY A 66 -7.32 -4.38 2.71
C GLY A 66 -6.36 -3.20 2.50
N ALA A 67 -6.64 -2.05 3.10
CA ALA A 67 -5.74 -0.90 3.05
C ALA A 67 -4.40 -1.18 3.75
N ILE A 68 -4.39 -1.85 4.89
CA ILE A 68 -3.15 -2.25 5.59
C ILE A 68 -2.31 -3.19 4.71
N HIS A 69 -2.94 -4.15 4.04
CA HIS A 69 -2.23 -5.05 3.12
C HIS A 69 -1.65 -4.31 1.91
N ARG A 70 -2.34 -3.28 1.37
CA ARG A 70 -1.80 -2.41 0.32
C ARG A 70 -0.56 -1.63 0.78
N ILE A 71 -0.57 -1.11 2.02
CA ILE A 71 0.60 -0.45 2.63
C ILE A 71 1.77 -1.42 2.71
N SER A 72 1.54 -2.64 3.21
CA SER A 72 2.57 -3.68 3.31
C SER A 72 3.13 -4.06 1.94
N ALA A 73 2.27 -4.22 0.94
CA ALA A 73 2.67 -4.48 -0.44
C ALA A 73 3.57 -3.37 -0.99
N ALA A 74 3.18 -2.11 -0.80
CA ALA A 74 3.95 -0.96 -1.23
C ALA A 74 5.36 -0.94 -0.62
N SER A 75 5.46 -1.10 0.71
CA SER A 75 6.76 -1.15 1.39
C SER A 75 7.63 -2.34 0.92
N CYS A 76 7.01 -3.49 0.61
CA CYS A 76 7.75 -4.61 0.03
C CYS A 76 8.27 -4.30 -1.37
N TYR A 77 7.49 -3.63 -2.23
CA TYR A 77 7.95 -3.20 -3.55
C TYR A 77 9.07 -2.16 -3.46
N GLU A 78 9.03 -1.23 -2.52
CA GLU A 78 10.15 -0.31 -2.27
C GLU A 78 11.44 -1.07 -1.95
N LYS A 79 11.38 -2.02 -1.01
CA LYS A 79 12.53 -2.87 -0.65
C LYS A 79 12.99 -3.77 -1.79
N ALA A 80 12.08 -4.11 -2.71
CA ALA A 80 12.39 -4.85 -3.93
C ALA A 80 12.95 -3.96 -5.05
N GLY A 81 12.97 -2.64 -4.89
CA GLY A 81 13.45 -1.69 -5.90
C GLY A 81 12.42 -1.30 -6.97
N ASP A 82 11.12 -1.43 -6.70
CA ASP A 82 10.01 -1.02 -7.59
C ASP A 82 9.17 0.11 -6.96
N PRO A 83 9.72 1.35 -6.90
CA PRO A 83 9.02 2.49 -6.31
C PRO A 83 7.76 2.90 -7.11
N SER A 84 7.71 2.64 -8.42
CA SER A 84 6.54 2.94 -9.26
C SER A 84 5.31 2.16 -8.80
N ARG A 85 5.48 0.86 -8.53
CA ARG A 85 4.39 0.02 -8.01
C ARG A 85 4.03 0.37 -6.58
N ALA A 86 5.02 0.71 -5.74
CA ALA A 86 4.78 1.20 -4.39
C ALA A 86 3.90 2.46 -4.36
N VAL A 87 4.19 3.45 -5.21
CA VAL A 87 3.39 4.70 -5.33
C VAL A 87 1.92 4.40 -5.60
N ASN A 88 1.64 3.51 -6.55
CA ASN A 88 0.26 3.16 -6.90
C ASN A 88 -0.47 2.50 -5.73
N LEU A 89 0.22 1.64 -4.98
CA LEU A 89 -0.36 0.96 -3.83
C LEU A 89 -0.57 1.88 -2.63
N TYR A 90 0.34 2.82 -2.39
CA TYR A 90 0.13 3.85 -1.36
C TYR A 90 -1.05 4.75 -1.69
N ARG A 91 -1.18 5.21 -2.93
CA ARG A 91 -2.37 5.95 -3.39
C ARG A 91 -3.65 5.13 -3.16
N ALA A 92 -3.64 3.84 -3.53
CA ALA A 92 -4.78 2.96 -3.32
C ALA A 92 -5.11 2.75 -1.83
N ALA A 93 -4.10 2.66 -0.95
CA ALA A 93 -4.29 2.58 0.49
C ALA A 93 -4.90 3.86 1.07
N LEU A 94 -4.45 5.03 0.63
CA LEU A 94 -4.96 6.34 1.05
C LEU A 94 -6.43 6.55 0.63
N SER A 95 -6.87 5.96 -0.48
CA SER A 95 -8.29 5.96 -0.86
C SER A 95 -9.15 5.07 0.05
N GLY A 96 -8.53 4.21 0.86
CA GLY A 96 -9.22 3.33 1.81
C GLY A 96 -9.49 3.98 3.17
N PRO A 97 -10.21 3.26 4.05
CA PRO A 97 -10.54 3.75 5.37
C PRO A 97 -9.34 3.59 6.31
N LEU A 98 -8.36 4.49 6.22
CA LEU A 98 -7.25 4.58 7.18
C LEU A 98 -7.56 5.55 8.31
N ARG A 99 -7.00 5.25 9.49
CA ARG A 99 -6.93 6.21 10.59
C ARG A 99 -5.98 7.34 10.23
N GLU A 100 -6.17 8.50 10.84
CA GLU A 100 -5.43 9.72 10.46
C GLU A 100 -3.92 9.63 10.72
N ASP A 101 -3.53 9.00 11.82
CA ASP A 101 -2.13 8.70 12.15
C ASP A 101 -1.47 7.83 11.07
N THR A 102 -2.11 6.72 10.72
CA THR A 102 -1.62 5.82 9.65
C THR A 102 -1.64 6.52 8.29
N ARG A 103 -2.66 7.33 7.99
CA ARG A 103 -2.75 8.10 6.76
C ARG A 103 -1.55 9.03 6.61
N GLN A 104 -1.20 9.76 7.66
CA GLN A 104 -0.07 10.69 7.62
C GLN A 104 1.26 9.98 7.39
N GLU A 105 1.47 8.82 8.01
CA GLU A 105 2.64 7.96 7.77
C GLU A 105 2.70 7.49 6.31
N VAL A 106 1.58 7.04 5.76
CA VAL A 106 1.49 6.59 4.36
C VAL A 106 1.76 7.72 3.37
N GLU A 107 1.29 8.94 3.64
CA GLU A 107 1.64 10.11 2.82
C GLU A 107 3.13 10.43 2.86
N ASN A 108 3.79 10.25 4.02
CA ASN A 108 5.23 10.44 4.13
C ASN A 108 5.99 9.40 3.30
N MET A 109 5.58 8.12 3.36
CA MET A 109 6.16 7.04 2.55
C MET A 109 5.94 7.30 1.06
N LEU A 110 4.71 7.66 0.65
CA LEU A 110 4.40 8.04 -0.73
C LEU A 110 5.28 9.19 -1.22
N ARG A 111 5.46 10.24 -0.41
CA ARG A 111 6.33 11.37 -0.75
C ARG A 111 7.78 10.91 -0.94
N ALA A 112 8.28 10.01 -0.11
CA ALA A 112 9.62 9.45 -0.26
C ALA A 112 9.78 8.68 -1.58
N CYS A 113 8.81 7.83 -1.95
CA CYS A 113 8.85 7.11 -3.23
C CYS A 113 8.81 8.05 -4.44
N LEU A 114 7.97 9.10 -4.38
CA LEU A 114 7.84 10.09 -5.46
C LEU A 114 9.16 10.84 -5.69
N VAL A 115 9.89 11.19 -4.62
CA VAL A 115 11.23 11.78 -4.72
C VAL A 115 12.20 10.83 -5.44
N VAL A 116 12.17 9.53 -5.13
CA VAL A 116 13.01 8.51 -5.80
C VAL A 116 12.69 8.40 -7.29
N LEU A 117 11.43 8.54 -7.68
CA LEU A 117 11.00 8.51 -9.09
C LEU A 117 11.24 9.83 -9.84
N GLY A 118 11.63 10.90 -9.14
CA GLY A 118 11.67 12.24 -9.72
C GLY A 118 10.30 12.83 -10.03
N GLU A 119 9.21 12.20 -9.55
CA GLU A 119 7.86 12.74 -9.64
C GLU A 119 7.66 13.73 -8.48
N GLN A 120 7.39 15.00 -8.79
CA GLN A 120 6.94 15.93 -7.76
C GLN A 120 5.47 15.63 -7.42
N PRO A 121 5.07 15.56 -6.14
CA PRO A 121 3.67 15.37 -5.77
C PRO A 121 2.85 16.54 -6.34
N THR A 122 2.01 16.24 -7.34
CA THR A 122 1.12 17.22 -7.96
C THR A 122 0.20 17.79 -6.89
N LYS A 123 0.43 19.05 -6.52
CA LYS A 123 -0.53 19.83 -5.74
C LYS A 123 -1.86 19.76 -6.49
N ILE A 124 -2.90 19.26 -5.83
CA ILE A 124 -4.27 19.38 -6.29
C ILE A 124 -4.61 20.87 -6.15
N THR A 125 -4.29 21.67 -7.17
CA THR A 125 -4.75 23.05 -7.25
C THR A 125 -6.23 23.01 -7.61
N SER A 126 -7.07 23.26 -6.62
CA SER A 126 -8.48 23.60 -6.80
C SER A 126 -8.57 24.78 -7.77
N SER A 127 -8.91 24.49 -9.02
CA SER A 127 -9.26 25.49 -10.01
C SER A 127 -10.68 25.98 -9.72
N THR A 128 -10.79 27.21 -9.22
CA THR A 128 -12.03 27.98 -9.37
C THR A 128 -11.62 29.35 -9.87
N GLN A 129 -11.66 29.48 -11.20
CA GLN A 129 -11.49 30.74 -11.90
C GLN A 129 -12.67 30.89 -12.86
N ILE A 130 -13.70 31.61 -12.45
CA ILE A 130 -14.72 32.22 -13.32
C ILE A 130 -15.22 33.46 -12.54
N GLY A 131 -15.19 34.70 -13.01
CA GLY A 131 -14.71 35.29 -14.24
C GLY A 131 -14.71 36.81 -14.02
N ASN A 132 -13.80 37.54 -14.66
CA ASN A 132 -13.85 39.00 -14.70
C ASN A 132 -14.09 39.39 -16.16
N ILE A 133 -15.32 39.79 -16.45
CA ILE A 133 -15.72 40.40 -17.71
C ILE A 133 -15.42 41.89 -17.60
N SER A 134 -14.54 42.37 -18.47
CA SER A 134 -14.39 43.80 -18.77
C SER A 134 -13.87 43.91 -20.20
N SER A 135 -14.75 44.30 -21.12
CA SER A 135 -14.38 44.80 -22.44
C SER A 135 -15.52 45.71 -22.92
N LEU A 136 -15.19 47.01 -22.95
CA LEU A 136 -15.60 48.09 -23.88
C LEU A 136 -17.07 48.19 -24.30
#